data_AF-B6T6X5-F1
#
_entry.id   AF-B6T6X5-F1
#
_cell.length_a   1.000
_cell.length_b   1.000
_cell.length_c   1.000
_cell.angle_alpha   90.00
_cell.angle_beta   90.00
_cell.angle_gamma   90.00
#
_symmetry.space_group_name_H-M   'P 1'
#
loop_
_entity.id
_entity.type
_entity.pdbx_description
1 polymer ?
#
loop_
_entity_poly.entity_id
_entity_poly.type
_entity_poly.pdbx_seq_one_letter_code
_entity_poly.pdbx_strand_id
1 'polypeptide(L)'
;MMVRKVGVEGLIQELCKGFQLLMEPRTGKITCQSLKQNAARFGLGELHGDELPEMIREGDLDGDGALDQMEFCILMVRLSPKLMEEEAHMMFQY
;
A
#
# COMPACT_ATOMS: atom_id res chain seq x y z
N MET A 1 -13.77 7.32 5.37
CA MET A 1 -13.28 8.10 6.56
C MET A 1 -11.94 8.85 6.37
N MET A 2 -10.87 8.27 5.78
CA MET A 2 -9.63 9.04 5.49
C MET A 2 -9.81 10.05 4.36
N VAL A 3 -10.34 9.62 3.21
CA VAL A 3 -10.54 10.53 2.05
C VAL A 3 -11.49 11.68 2.40
N ARG A 4 -12.57 11.46 3.17
CA ARG A 4 -13.34 12.56 3.77
C ARG A 4 -12.51 13.60 4.54
N LYS A 5 -11.49 13.16 5.29
CA LYS A 5 -10.69 14.01 6.20
C LYS A 5 -9.58 14.76 5.46
N VAL A 6 -8.93 14.11 4.49
CA VAL A 6 -7.73 14.66 3.82
C VAL A 6 -7.89 14.87 2.32
N GLY A 7 -9.04 14.49 1.74
CA GLY A 7 -9.28 14.47 0.30
C GLY A 7 -8.58 13.30 -0.40
N VAL A 8 -8.87 13.14 -1.70
CA VAL A 8 -8.21 12.13 -2.56
C VAL A 8 -6.71 12.41 -2.63
N GLU A 9 -6.33 13.68 -2.79
CA GLU A 9 -4.93 14.13 -2.80
C GLU A 9 -4.21 13.76 -1.50
N GLY A 10 -4.85 13.98 -0.34
CA GLY A 10 -4.28 13.61 0.95
C GLY A 10 -4.15 12.09 1.11
N LEU A 11 -5.11 11.30 0.64
CA LEU A 11 -4.97 9.84 0.64
C LEU A 11 -3.78 9.39 -0.20
N ILE A 12 -3.64 9.92 -1.42
CA ILE A 12 -2.52 9.60 -2.31
C ILE A 12 -1.20 9.96 -1.62
N GLN A 13 -1.10 11.13 -0.98
CA GLN A 13 0.11 11.51 -0.25
C GLN A 13 0.44 10.55 0.90
N GLU A 14 -0.55 10.10 1.67
CA GLU A 14 -0.33 9.14 2.75
C GLU A 14 0.09 7.76 2.21
N LEU A 15 -0.50 7.31 1.10
CA LEU A 15 -0.08 6.08 0.42
C LEU A 15 1.36 6.21 -0.11
N CYS A 16 1.72 7.35 -0.71
CA CYS A 16 3.08 7.61 -1.18
C CYS A 16 4.10 7.60 -0.02
N LYS A 17 3.77 8.20 1.13
CA LYS A 17 4.62 8.16 2.33
C LYS A 17 4.76 6.74 2.86
N GLY A 18 3.66 6.00 2.97
CA GLY A 18 3.67 4.61 3.38
C GLY A 18 4.57 3.75 2.48
N PHE A 19 4.45 3.94 1.17
CA PHE A 19 5.32 3.29 0.19
C PHE A 19 6.80 3.62 0.42
N GLN A 20 7.14 4.91 0.56
CA GLN A 20 8.52 5.35 0.79
C GLN A 20 9.12 4.81 2.08
N LEU A 21 8.30 4.59 3.12
CA LEU A 21 8.75 3.99 4.37
C LEU A 21 9.07 2.51 4.20
N LEU A 22 8.34 1.78 3.35
CA LEU A 22 8.45 0.33 3.22
C LEU A 22 9.42 -0.14 2.12
N MET A 23 9.69 0.70 1.12
CA MET A 23 10.49 0.34 -0.05
C MET A 23 11.97 0.08 0.25
N GLU A 24 12.61 -0.73 -0.60
CA GLU A 24 14.06 -0.86 -0.65
C GLU A 24 14.66 0.31 -1.46
N PRO A 25 15.61 1.09 -0.91
CA PRO A 25 16.19 2.25 -1.60
C PRO A 25 16.91 1.90 -2.91
N ARG A 26 17.47 0.69 -3.03
CA ARG A 26 18.23 0.27 -4.21
C ARG A 26 17.34 -0.04 -5.41
N THR A 27 16.19 -0.67 -5.18
CA THR A 27 15.29 -1.11 -6.26
C THR A 27 14.21 -0.09 -6.55
N GLY A 28 13.90 0.79 -5.61
CA GLY A 28 12.73 1.66 -5.75
C GLY A 28 11.41 0.97 -5.43
N LYS A 29 11.42 -0.30 -4.98
CA LYS A 29 10.24 -1.16 -4.80
C LYS A 29 10.17 -1.77 -3.39
N ILE A 30 8.98 -2.16 -2.94
CA ILE A 30 8.80 -2.93 -1.70
C ILE A 30 9.07 -4.40 -2.00
N THR A 31 10.15 -4.95 -1.46
CA THR A 31 10.48 -6.37 -1.55
C THR A 31 10.01 -7.11 -0.30
N CYS A 32 9.90 -8.44 -0.32
CA CYS A 32 9.65 -9.23 0.91
C CYS A 32 10.62 -8.86 2.04
N GLN A 33 11.88 -8.63 1.70
CA GLN A 33 12.91 -8.26 2.66
C GLN A 33 12.68 -6.83 3.21
N SER A 34 12.42 -5.86 2.34
CA SER A 34 12.23 -4.47 2.78
C SER A 34 10.95 -4.31 3.58
N LEU A 35 9.88 -4.99 3.17
CA LEU A 35 8.61 -5.03 3.91
C LEU A 35 8.84 -5.53 5.33
N LYS A 36 9.52 -6.66 5.50
CA LYS A 36 9.86 -7.21 6.82
C LYS A 36 10.67 -6.23 7.68
N GLN A 37 11.76 -5.70 7.11
CA GLN A 37 12.71 -4.88 7.86
C GLN A 37 12.12 -3.52 8.23
N ASN A 38 11.45 -2.88 7.28
CA ASN A 38 10.91 -1.55 7.45
C ASN A 38 9.61 -1.56 8.27
N ALA A 39 8.71 -2.55 8.08
CA ALA A 39 7.51 -2.66 8.91
C ALA A 39 7.87 -2.83 10.40
N ALA A 40 8.85 -3.70 10.70
CA ALA A 40 9.35 -3.86 12.05
C ALA A 40 9.99 -2.57 12.60
N ARG A 41 10.78 -1.88 11.78
CA ARG A 41 11.45 -0.62 12.16
C ARG A 41 10.47 0.51 12.48
N PHE A 42 9.37 0.60 11.75
CA PHE A 42 8.36 1.66 11.92
C PHE A 42 7.21 1.25 12.85
N GLY A 43 7.30 0.08 13.49
CA GLY A 43 6.30 -0.37 14.47
C GLY A 43 4.94 -0.71 13.85
N LEU A 44 4.90 -1.07 12.56
CA LEU A 44 3.68 -1.51 11.88
C LEU A 44 3.26 -2.93 12.27
N GLY A 45 4.08 -3.63 13.05
CA GLY A 45 3.87 -5.00 13.50
C GLY A 45 4.97 -5.93 13.02
N GLU A 46 5.11 -7.06 13.72
CA GLU A 46 5.91 -8.18 13.22
C GLU A 46 5.06 -8.94 12.20
N LEU A 47 5.42 -8.82 10.92
CA LEU A 47 4.86 -9.65 9.88
C LEU A 47 5.55 -11.02 9.91
N HIS A 48 4.76 -12.09 9.97
CA HIS A 48 5.31 -13.43 9.96
C HIS A 48 5.96 -13.73 8.60
N GLY A 49 7.02 -14.53 8.63
CA GLY A 49 7.80 -14.88 7.43
C GLY A 49 6.95 -15.45 6.30
N ASP A 50 5.86 -16.15 6.64
CA ASP A 50 4.98 -16.84 5.70
C ASP A 50 3.91 -15.91 5.10
N GLU A 51 3.56 -14.81 5.78
CA GLU A 51 2.58 -13.83 5.30
C GLU A 51 3.20 -12.86 4.29
N LEU A 52 4.50 -12.57 4.42
CA LEU A 52 5.20 -11.61 3.56
C LEU A 52 5.13 -11.97 2.07
N PRO A 53 5.44 -13.22 1.64
CA PRO A 53 5.33 -13.61 0.24
C PRO A 53 3.90 -13.50 -0.27
N GLU A 54 2.90 -13.79 0.56
CA GLU A 54 1.49 -13.67 0.17
C GLU A 54 1.09 -12.20 -0.03
N MET A 55 1.54 -11.30 0.85
CA MET A 55 1.31 -9.87 0.72
C MET A 55 1.91 -9.30 -0.56
N ILE A 56 3.15 -9.70 -0.90
CA ILE A 56 3.79 -9.28 -2.15
C ILE A 56 3.04 -9.88 -3.35
N ARG A 57 2.80 -11.19 -3.35
CA ARG A 57 2.11 -11.91 -4.45
C ARG A 57 0.72 -11.34 -4.75
N GLU A 58 0.01 -10.89 -3.72
CA GLU A 58 -1.33 -10.31 -3.88
C GLU A 58 -1.27 -8.97 -4.62
N GLY A 59 -0.25 -8.14 -4.37
CA GLY A 59 -0.11 -6.82 -5.01
C GLY A 59 0.74 -6.78 -6.28
N ASP A 60 1.61 -7.76 -6.49
CA ASP A 60 2.55 -7.85 -7.61
C ASP A 60 1.79 -8.18 -8.91
N LEU A 61 1.53 -7.16 -9.73
CA LEU A 61 0.76 -7.25 -10.96
C LEU A 61 1.64 -7.54 -12.18
N ASP A 62 2.91 -7.13 -12.14
CA ASP A 62 3.87 -7.37 -13.22
C ASP A 62 4.68 -8.67 -13.07
N GLY A 63 4.68 -9.27 -11.88
CA GLY A 63 5.31 -10.55 -11.57
C GLY A 63 6.80 -10.47 -11.27
N ASP A 64 7.33 -9.30 -10.93
CA ASP A 64 8.77 -9.10 -10.65
C ASP A 64 9.18 -9.45 -9.20
N GLY A 65 8.23 -9.85 -8.36
CA GLY A 65 8.46 -10.26 -6.98
C GLY A 65 8.61 -9.09 -6.00
N ALA A 66 8.20 -7.89 -6.39
CA ALA A 66 8.16 -6.71 -5.54
C ALA A 66 6.90 -5.88 -5.82
N LEU A 67 6.64 -4.86 -4.99
CA LEU A 67 5.58 -3.88 -5.26
C LEU A 67 6.23 -2.56 -5.65
N ASP A 68 5.89 -2.05 -6.83
CA ASP A 68 6.08 -0.65 -7.13
C ASP A 68 5.03 0.24 -6.42
N GLN A 69 5.12 1.54 -6.64
CA GLN A 69 4.22 2.48 -5.98
C GLN A 69 2.76 2.33 -6.42
N MET A 70 2.52 2.02 -7.70
CA MET A 70 1.19 1.85 -8.25
C MET A 70 0.55 0.58 -7.72
N GLU A 71 1.28 -0.53 -7.75
CA GLU A 71 0.88 -1.83 -7.20
C GLU A 71 0.53 -1.73 -5.71
N PHE A 72 1.39 -1.06 -4.93
CA PHE A 72 1.11 -0.80 -3.52
C PHE A 72 -0.18 0.01 -3.33
N CYS A 73 -0.40 1.07 -4.11
CA CYS A 73 -1.62 1.89 -3.99
C CYS A 73 -2.87 1.07 -4.34
N ILE A 74 -2.83 0.27 -5.40
CA ILE A 74 -3.93 -0.60 -5.81
C ILE A 74 -4.22 -1.63 -4.71
N LEU A 75 -3.18 -2.28 -4.18
CA LEU A 75 -3.31 -3.25 -3.11
C LEU A 75 -3.98 -2.63 -1.86
N MET A 76 -3.52 -1.46 -1.42
CA MET A 76 -4.07 -0.79 -0.24
C MET A 76 -5.54 -0.39 -0.41
N VAL A 77 -5.92 0.09 -1.60
CA VAL A 77 -7.31 0.42 -1.91
C VAL A 77 -8.17 -0.85 -1.98
N ARG A 78 -7.65 -1.94 -2.54
CA ARG A 78 -8.36 -3.23 -2.63
C ARG A 78 -8.57 -3.87 -1.26
N LEU A 79 -7.57 -3.81 -0.37
CA LEU A 79 -7.65 -4.37 0.99
C LEU A 79 -8.52 -3.53 1.92
N SER A 80 -8.68 -2.25 1.64
CA SER A 80 -9.56 -1.37 2.40
C SER A 80 -10.45 -0.54 1.47
N PRO A 81 -11.50 -1.15 0.88
CA PRO A 81 -12.45 -0.43 0.01
C PRO A 81 -13.11 0.74 0.73
N LYS A 82 -13.20 0.67 2.06
CA LYS A 82 -13.67 1.75 2.96
C LYS A 82 -12.84 3.03 2.88
N LEU A 83 -11.64 2.97 2.30
CA LEU A 83 -10.85 4.15 1.97
C LEU A 83 -11.54 4.98 0.89
N MET A 84 -12.26 4.35 -0.05
CA MET A 84 -12.91 4.98 -1.22
C MET A 84 -14.45 4.88 -1.23
N GLU A 85 -15.05 4.12 -0.31
CA GLU A 85 -16.48 3.74 -0.33
C GLU A 85 -17.44 4.94 -0.45
N GLU A 86 -17.11 6.06 0.18
CA GLU A 86 -17.96 7.25 0.20
C GLU A 86 -17.78 8.11 -1.06
N GLU A 87 -16.55 8.17 -1.58
CA GLU A 87 -16.24 8.88 -2.81
C GLU A 87 -16.73 8.13 -4.04
N ALA A 88 -16.79 6.79 -3.99
CA ALA A 88 -17.49 6.00 -5.01
C ALA A 88 -18.96 6.43 -5.12
N HIS A 89 -19.66 6.62 -4.00
CA HIS A 89 -21.03 7.16 -4.02
C HIS A 89 -21.12 8.55 -4.64
N MET A 90 -20.15 9.44 -4.38
CA MET A 90 -20.14 10.78 -4.98
C MET A 90 -19.80 10.77 -6.47
N MET A 91 -18.92 9.86 -6.92
CA MET A 91 -18.54 9.73 -8.33
C MET A 91 -19.69 9.25 -9.22
N PHE A 92 -20.56 8.37 -8.70
CA PHE A 92 -21.72 7.85 -9.44
C PHE A 92 -22.99 8.69 -9.29
N GLN A 93 -22.93 9.86 -8.65
CA GLN A 93 -24.07 10.77 -8.51
C GLN A 93 -24.13 11.90 -9.56
N TYR A 94 -23.31 11.83 -10.61
CA TYR A 94 -23.44 12.65 -11.82
C TYR A 94 -23.92 11.81 -13.00
#